data_AF-A0A6H5HU33-F1
#
_entry.id   AF-A0A6H5HU33-F1
#
_cell.length_a   1.000
_cell.length_b   1.000
_cell.length_c   1.000
_cell.angle_alpha   90.00
_cell.angle_beta   90.00
_cell.angle_gamma   90.00
#
_symmetry.space_group_name_H-M   'P 1'
#
loop_
_entity.id
_entity.type
_entity.pdbx_description
1 polymer ?
#
loop_
_entity_poly.entity_id
_entity_poly.type
_entity_poly.pdbx_seq_one_letter_code
_entity_poly.pdbx_strand_id
1 'polypeptide(L)'
;MSRRFGRRIAKRVFEKILNRLSTQWENSRNFRMSCNLLIIIFIYTQSSSTTFSPRLATVYYQPLATDRLFSVPTTALRAGPPGFDDELPVTLIGRKSSQGIGLSVDPRDDSIIFSPLTETAIAIWQPQTNAQRILAYSPELIQFAAEVRWVERDSGNIWALTTRFQKFFKKQVDPTDLNLRILRIRPENVVPRPIYPLRHFNVPAHPSFYNRTLSYF
;
A
#
# COMPACT_ATOMS: atom_id res chain seq x y z
N MET A 1 33.95 3.10 -6.11
CA MET A 1 33.21 2.95 -7.39
C MET A 1 31.82 2.27 -7.28
N SER A 2 31.34 1.86 -6.10
CA SER A 2 30.17 0.94 -5.95
C SER A 2 28.78 1.59 -5.71
N ARG A 3 28.70 2.86 -5.29
CA ARG A 3 27.42 3.50 -4.88
C ARG A 3 26.55 4.03 -6.03
N ARG A 4 27.13 4.32 -7.22
CA ARG A 4 26.38 4.87 -8.38
C ARG A 4 25.67 3.79 -9.21
N PHE A 5 26.12 2.55 -9.15
CA PHE A 5 25.57 1.45 -9.95
C PHE A 5 24.24 0.91 -9.37
N GLY A 6 24.16 0.76 -8.04
CA GLY A 6 22.94 0.31 -7.37
C GLY A 6 21.74 1.25 -7.54
N ARG A 7 21.97 2.58 -7.53
CA ARG A 7 20.91 3.57 -7.79
C ARG A 7 20.36 3.49 -9.21
N ARG A 8 21.21 3.21 -10.20
CA ARG A 8 20.78 3.06 -11.61
C ARG A 8 19.95 1.80 -11.82
N ILE A 9 20.27 0.71 -11.13
CA ILE A 9 19.48 -0.54 -11.20
C ILE A 9 18.15 -0.37 -10.49
N ALA A 10 18.12 0.20 -9.29
CA ALA A 10 16.87 0.47 -8.58
C ALA A 10 15.94 1.40 -9.37
N LYS A 11 16.50 2.47 -9.98
CA LYS A 11 15.76 3.36 -10.87
C LYS A 11 15.18 2.63 -12.09
N ARG A 12 15.98 1.80 -12.76
CA ARG A 12 15.53 1.00 -13.91
C ARG A 12 14.49 -0.05 -13.55
N VAL A 13 14.61 -0.69 -12.40
CA VAL A 13 13.61 -1.66 -11.91
C VAL A 13 12.31 -0.93 -11.58
N PHE A 14 12.39 0.22 -10.92
CA PHE A 14 11.24 1.06 -10.60
C PHE A 14 10.54 1.59 -11.87
N GLU A 15 11.30 2.10 -12.84
CA GLU A 15 10.78 2.52 -14.16
C GLU A 15 10.13 1.36 -14.91
N LYS A 16 10.72 0.16 -14.84
CA LYS A 16 10.17 -1.03 -15.50
C LYS A 16 8.88 -1.53 -14.81
N ILE A 17 8.78 -1.38 -13.50
CA ILE A 17 7.54 -1.65 -12.74
C ILE A 17 6.47 -0.63 -13.10
N LEU A 18 6.81 0.67 -13.12
CA LEU A 18 5.88 1.73 -13.50
C LEU A 18 5.35 1.56 -14.92
N ASN A 19 6.23 1.24 -15.88
CA ASN A 19 5.82 0.96 -17.25
C ASN A 19 4.92 -0.28 -17.33
N ARG A 20 5.24 -1.34 -16.59
CA ARG A 20 4.43 -2.57 -16.60
C ARG A 20 3.08 -2.39 -15.93
N LEU A 21 3.01 -1.58 -14.87
CA LEU A 21 1.75 -1.17 -14.26
C LEU A 21 0.92 -0.34 -15.25
N SER A 22 1.53 0.66 -15.92
CA SER A 22 0.86 1.44 -16.97
C SER A 22 0.22 0.55 -18.03
N THR A 23 0.95 -0.46 -18.55
CA THR A 23 0.43 -1.37 -19.59
C THR A 23 -0.66 -2.33 -19.06
N GLN A 24 -0.60 -2.73 -17.79
CA GLN A 24 -1.65 -3.55 -17.16
C GLN A 24 -2.95 -2.74 -16.94
N TRP A 25 -2.84 -1.45 -16.63
CA TRP A 25 -3.99 -0.56 -16.45
C TRP A 25 -4.69 -0.25 -17.78
N GLU A 26 -3.95 -0.10 -18.87
CA GLU A 26 -4.48 0.18 -20.22
C GLU A 26 -5.31 -0.98 -20.80
N ASN A 27 -5.08 -2.21 -20.32
CA ASN A 27 -5.81 -3.41 -20.75
C ASN A 27 -7.08 -3.71 -19.91
N SER A 28 -7.34 -2.94 -18.86
CA SER A 28 -8.50 -3.11 -17.99
C SER A 28 -9.67 -2.28 -18.52
N ARG A 29 -10.59 -2.90 -19.29
CA ARG A 29 -11.69 -2.20 -20.00
C ARG A 29 -12.69 -1.40 -19.12
N ASN A 30 -12.58 -1.43 -17.80
CA ASN A 30 -13.55 -0.82 -16.89
C ASN A 30 -13.02 0.36 -16.06
N PHE A 31 -11.85 0.92 -16.38
CA PHE A 31 -11.42 2.14 -15.68
C PHE A 31 -10.50 3.04 -16.53
N ARG A 32 -11.09 3.98 -17.28
CA ARG A 32 -10.34 5.08 -17.92
C ARG A 32 -10.01 6.16 -16.88
N MET A 33 -8.97 5.93 -16.08
CA MET A 33 -8.14 7.06 -15.62
C MET A 33 -7.13 7.36 -16.73
N SER A 34 -7.14 8.57 -17.27
CA SER A 34 -6.19 8.99 -18.30
C SER A 34 -4.76 8.95 -17.73
N CYS A 35 -3.78 8.55 -18.55
CA CYS A 35 -2.36 8.56 -18.19
C CYS A 35 -1.89 9.91 -17.62
N ASN A 36 -2.53 11.01 -18.01
CA ASN A 36 -2.29 12.36 -17.48
C ASN A 36 -2.57 12.47 -15.97
N LEU A 37 -3.59 11.77 -15.45
CA LEU A 37 -3.95 11.80 -14.03
C LEU A 37 -2.86 11.16 -13.16
N LEU A 38 -2.31 10.05 -13.65
CA LEU A 38 -1.25 9.31 -12.96
C LEU A 38 0.06 10.10 -12.96
N ILE A 39 0.37 10.79 -14.07
CA ILE A 39 1.55 11.66 -14.19
C ILE A 39 1.48 12.85 -13.22
N ILE A 40 0.32 13.50 -13.08
CA ILE A 40 0.15 14.62 -12.13
C ILE A 40 0.41 14.15 -10.69
N ILE A 41 -0.14 13.01 -10.29
CA ILE A 41 0.10 12.48 -8.94
C ILE A 41 1.58 12.11 -8.74
N PHE A 42 2.21 11.42 -9.70
CA PHE A 42 3.61 10.99 -9.57
C PHE A 42 4.62 12.14 -9.62
N ILE A 43 4.41 13.15 -10.46
CA ILE A 43 5.31 14.31 -10.59
C ILE A 43 5.20 15.22 -9.37
N TYR A 44 3.99 15.48 -8.88
CA TYR A 44 3.80 16.45 -7.79
C TYR A 44 3.96 15.86 -6.39
N THR A 45 3.71 14.55 -6.18
CA THR A 45 3.55 14.02 -4.81
C THR A 45 4.57 12.98 -4.36
N GLN A 46 5.49 12.53 -5.22
CA GLN A 46 6.40 11.40 -4.93
C GLN A 46 5.64 10.18 -4.36
N SER A 47 4.42 9.92 -4.87
CA SER A 47 3.55 8.84 -4.40
C SER A 47 4.17 7.47 -4.68
N SER A 48 4.21 6.62 -3.66
CA SER A 48 4.59 5.21 -3.79
C SER A 48 3.41 4.30 -4.12
N SER A 49 2.21 4.72 -3.74
CA SER A 49 1.00 3.93 -3.86
C SER A 49 -0.22 4.81 -3.99
N THR A 50 -1.16 4.37 -4.82
CA THR A 50 -2.40 5.09 -5.15
C THR A 50 -3.52 4.08 -5.35
N THR A 51 -4.71 4.41 -4.88
CA THR A 51 -5.92 3.62 -5.06
C THR A 51 -7.13 4.54 -5.19
N PHE A 52 -8.25 4.01 -5.68
CA PHE A 52 -9.42 4.80 -6.04
C PHE A 52 -10.68 4.20 -5.43
N SER A 53 -11.51 5.05 -4.82
CA SER A 53 -12.88 4.73 -4.45
C SER A 53 -13.84 5.24 -5.54
N PRO A 54 -14.51 4.33 -6.28
CA PRO A 54 -15.56 4.70 -7.23
C PRO A 54 -16.74 5.40 -6.59
N ARG A 55 -17.16 4.94 -5.41
CA ARG A 55 -18.34 5.46 -4.71
C ARG A 55 -18.14 6.90 -4.25
N LEU A 56 -16.97 7.20 -3.70
CA LEU A 56 -16.63 8.53 -3.18
C LEU A 56 -15.95 9.41 -4.24
N ALA A 57 -15.76 8.90 -5.46
CA ALA A 57 -15.03 9.57 -6.53
C ALA A 57 -13.68 10.17 -6.05
N THR A 58 -12.98 9.45 -5.17
CA THR A 58 -11.82 9.93 -4.42
C THR A 58 -10.61 9.04 -4.68
N VAL A 59 -9.45 9.67 -4.87
CA VAL A 59 -8.16 8.99 -4.98
C VAL A 59 -7.45 9.07 -3.65
N TYR A 60 -7.06 7.92 -3.11
CA TYR A 60 -6.19 7.84 -1.94
C TYR A 60 -4.76 7.55 -2.38
N TYR A 61 -3.79 8.18 -1.75
CA TYR A 61 -2.39 7.94 -2.07
C TYR A 61 -1.49 8.12 -0.85
N GLN A 62 -0.27 7.60 -0.99
CA GLN A 62 0.77 7.70 0.03
C GLN A 62 2.16 7.89 -0.59
N PRO A 63 2.89 8.94 -0.19
CA PRO A 63 4.33 9.06 -0.45
C PRO A 63 5.15 7.97 0.25
N LEU A 64 6.24 7.51 -0.38
CA LEU A 64 7.02 6.35 0.11
C LEU A 64 7.56 6.54 1.55
N ALA A 65 8.06 7.74 1.82
CA ALA A 65 8.78 8.05 3.06
C ALA A 65 7.88 8.61 4.16
N THR A 66 6.57 8.36 4.11
CA THR A 66 5.64 8.78 5.16
C THR A 66 4.72 7.63 5.58
N ASP A 67 4.21 7.72 6.80
CA ASP A 67 3.12 6.94 7.35
C ASP A 67 1.75 7.57 7.07
N ARG A 68 1.70 8.78 6.47
CA ARG A 68 0.47 9.54 6.21
C ARG A 68 -0.25 9.07 4.96
N LEU A 69 -1.58 9.02 5.05
CA LEU A 69 -2.50 8.76 3.94
C LEU A 69 -3.19 10.05 3.54
N PHE A 70 -3.23 10.31 2.25
CA PHE A 70 -3.85 11.50 1.69
C PHE A 70 -4.97 11.15 0.72
N SER A 71 -5.89 12.08 0.51
CA SER A 71 -6.94 11.97 -0.49
C SER A 71 -7.00 13.20 -1.39
N VAL A 72 -7.40 13.01 -2.65
CA VAL A 72 -7.77 14.08 -3.58
C VAL A 72 -9.05 13.68 -4.30
N PRO A 73 -10.06 14.58 -4.40
CA PRO A 73 -11.24 14.30 -5.21
C PRO A 73 -10.89 14.23 -6.69
N THR A 74 -11.52 13.30 -7.42
CA THR A 74 -11.27 13.15 -8.86
C THR A 74 -11.74 14.35 -9.68
N THR A 75 -12.68 15.16 -9.17
CA THR A 75 -13.10 16.40 -9.81
C THR A 75 -11.92 17.37 -9.97
N ALA A 76 -11.10 17.53 -8.93
CA ALA A 76 -9.90 18.36 -8.99
C ALA A 76 -8.85 17.79 -9.96
N LEU A 77 -8.63 16.48 -9.93
CA LEU A 77 -7.66 15.85 -10.83
C LEU A 77 -8.11 15.91 -12.31
N ARG A 78 -9.42 15.87 -12.57
CA ARG A 78 -10.00 15.94 -13.93
C ARG A 78 -10.03 17.36 -14.50
N ALA A 79 -9.91 18.39 -13.67
CA ALA A 79 -9.87 19.79 -14.10
C ALA A 79 -8.63 20.11 -14.96
N GLY A 80 -7.60 19.26 -14.92
CA GLY A 80 -6.33 19.45 -15.61
C GLY A 80 -5.22 19.83 -14.63
N PRO A 81 -4.01 20.15 -15.15
CA PRO A 81 -2.93 20.65 -14.32
C PRO A 81 -3.37 21.95 -13.61
N PRO A 82 -3.13 22.08 -12.29
CA PRO A 82 -3.36 23.34 -11.60
C PRO A 82 -2.52 24.46 -12.22
N GLY A 83 -3.02 25.70 -12.17
CA GLY A 83 -2.20 26.87 -12.45
C GLY A 83 -1.00 26.96 -11.51
N PHE A 84 -0.02 27.81 -11.82
CA PHE A 84 1.22 27.92 -11.04
C PHE A 84 0.98 28.22 -9.55
N ASP A 85 -0.07 28.99 -9.24
CA ASP A 85 -0.46 29.37 -7.88
C ASP A 85 -1.66 28.57 -7.34
N ASP A 86 -2.21 27.62 -8.13
CA ASP A 86 -3.34 26.80 -7.68
C ASP A 86 -2.84 25.58 -6.91
N GLU A 87 -3.40 25.33 -5.74
CA GLU A 87 -3.12 24.12 -4.96
C GLU A 87 -4.13 23.01 -5.25
N LEU A 88 -3.63 21.78 -5.41
CA LEU A 88 -4.51 20.62 -5.42
C LEU A 88 -5.16 20.46 -4.03
N PRO A 89 -6.49 20.18 -3.96
CA PRO A 89 -7.19 20.00 -2.69
C PRO A 89 -6.84 18.64 -2.07
N VAL A 90 -5.63 18.58 -1.50
CA VAL A 90 -5.09 17.41 -0.81
C VAL A 90 -5.54 17.44 0.65
N THR A 91 -6.12 16.34 1.10
CA THR A 91 -6.53 16.19 2.51
C THR A 91 -5.75 15.06 3.18
N LEU A 92 -5.21 15.31 4.36
CA LEU A 92 -4.68 14.25 5.23
C LEU A 92 -5.87 13.51 5.85
N ILE A 93 -6.04 12.24 5.49
CA ILE A 93 -7.17 11.44 5.97
C ILE A 93 -6.82 10.58 7.19
N GLY A 94 -5.55 10.22 7.34
CA GLY A 94 -5.13 9.33 8.40
C GLY A 94 -3.64 9.02 8.36
N ARG A 95 -3.24 8.14 9.27
CA ARG A 95 -1.86 7.66 9.38
C ARG A 95 -1.88 6.14 9.44
N LYS A 96 -0.75 5.52 9.16
CA LYS A 96 -0.47 4.10 9.39
C LYS A 96 0.51 3.99 10.56
N SER A 97 0.61 2.81 11.15
CA SER A 97 1.55 2.57 12.24
C SER A 97 3.02 2.56 11.76
N SER A 98 3.25 2.26 10.48
CA SER A 98 4.54 2.43 9.82
C SER A 98 4.39 2.70 8.31
N GLN A 99 5.50 3.08 7.66
CA GLN A 99 5.58 3.23 6.20
C GLN A 99 5.23 1.91 5.50
N GLY A 100 4.72 1.99 4.26
CA GLY A 100 4.45 0.80 3.46
C GLY A 100 3.78 1.14 2.13
N ILE A 101 3.91 0.25 1.15
CA ILE A 101 3.49 0.51 -0.24
C ILE A 101 2.14 -0.13 -0.55
N GLY A 102 1.84 -1.32 -0.03
CA GLY A 102 0.54 -1.94 -0.26
C GLY A 102 -0.62 -1.04 0.17
N LEU A 103 -1.46 -0.64 -0.80
CA LEU A 103 -2.64 0.20 -0.61
C LEU A 103 -3.74 -0.22 -1.60
N SER A 104 -4.95 -0.40 -1.10
CA SER A 104 -6.14 -0.73 -1.89
C SER A 104 -7.39 -0.20 -1.21
N VAL A 105 -8.51 -0.16 -1.93
CA VAL A 105 -9.84 0.14 -1.38
C VAL A 105 -10.68 -1.13 -1.49
N ASP A 106 -11.42 -1.41 -0.43
CA ASP A 106 -12.56 -2.33 -0.47
C ASP A 106 -13.79 -1.54 -0.97
N PRO A 107 -14.30 -1.80 -2.19
CA PRO A 107 -15.39 -1.01 -2.76
C PRO A 107 -16.75 -1.27 -2.11
N ARG A 108 -16.84 -2.25 -1.19
CA ARG A 108 -18.08 -2.57 -0.48
C ARG A 108 -18.45 -1.50 0.53
N ASP A 109 -17.47 -0.93 1.22
CA ASP A 109 -17.66 0.05 2.27
C ASP A 109 -16.67 1.23 2.20
N ASP A 110 -15.80 1.28 1.19
CA ASP A 110 -14.74 2.29 1.03
C ASP A 110 -13.65 2.22 2.12
N SER A 111 -13.53 1.08 2.81
CA SER A 111 -12.42 0.84 3.71
C SER A 111 -11.10 0.73 2.96
N ILE A 112 -10.04 1.31 3.54
CA ILE A 112 -8.69 1.30 3.00
C ILE A 112 -7.95 0.07 3.53
N ILE A 113 -7.51 -0.78 2.61
CA ILE A 113 -6.65 -1.92 2.88
C ILE A 113 -5.20 -1.49 2.69
N PHE A 114 -4.34 -1.79 3.63
CA PHE A 114 -2.92 -1.44 3.54
C PHE A 114 -2.01 -2.45 4.24
N SER A 115 -0.72 -2.37 3.95
CA SER A 115 0.30 -3.17 4.64
C SER A 115 1.41 -2.29 5.22
N PRO A 116 1.48 -2.14 6.55
CA PRO A 116 2.56 -1.42 7.20
C PRO A 116 3.77 -2.36 7.40
N LEU A 117 4.98 -1.86 7.13
CA LEU A 117 6.20 -2.68 7.03
C LEU A 117 6.67 -3.24 8.37
N THR A 118 6.58 -2.46 9.45
CA THR A 118 7.09 -2.86 10.77
C THR A 118 6.29 -4.02 11.37
N GLU A 119 4.98 -4.02 11.14
CA GLU A 119 4.04 -4.97 11.74
C GLU A 119 3.94 -6.26 10.94
N THR A 120 4.47 -6.31 9.71
CA THR A 120 4.41 -7.49 8.85
C THR A 120 2.97 -8.03 8.70
N ALA A 121 2.05 -7.10 8.47
CA ALA A 121 0.62 -7.35 8.48
C ALA A 121 -0.06 -6.73 7.26
N ILE A 122 -1.28 -7.18 7.00
CA ILE A 122 -2.25 -6.50 6.13
C ILE A 122 -3.44 -6.14 7.01
N ALA A 123 -3.80 -4.86 6.99
CA ALA A 123 -4.86 -4.29 7.80
C ALA A 123 -5.89 -3.60 6.92
N ILE A 124 -7.06 -3.35 7.49
CA ILE A 124 -8.14 -2.60 6.88
C ILE A 124 -8.62 -1.53 7.86
N TRP A 125 -8.92 -0.34 7.36
CA TRP A 125 -9.34 0.82 8.12
C TRP A 125 -10.45 1.57 7.39
N GLN A 126 -11.52 1.91 8.09
CA GLN A 126 -12.63 2.69 7.59
C GLN A 126 -12.46 4.16 8.01
N PRO A 127 -12.19 5.10 7.08
CA PRO A 127 -11.92 6.50 7.44
C PRO A 127 -13.06 7.21 8.17
N GLN A 128 -14.32 6.88 7.85
CA GLN A 128 -15.49 7.58 8.40
C GLN A 128 -15.78 7.22 9.86
N THR A 129 -15.65 5.93 10.20
CA THR A 129 -15.90 5.43 11.57
C THR A 129 -14.63 5.29 12.39
N ASN A 130 -13.47 5.47 11.74
CA ASN A 130 -12.15 5.16 12.27
C ASN A 130 -11.98 3.70 12.73
N ALA A 131 -12.86 2.79 12.29
CA ALA A 131 -12.79 1.38 12.64
C ALA A 131 -11.62 0.71 11.93
N GLN A 132 -10.85 -0.11 12.64
CA GLN A 132 -9.68 -0.78 12.09
C GLN A 132 -9.59 -2.22 12.56
N ARG A 133 -9.08 -3.11 11.70
CA ARG A 133 -8.72 -4.49 12.08
C ARG A 133 -7.56 -5.02 11.24
N ILE A 134 -6.87 -6.02 11.80
CA ILE A 134 -5.85 -6.80 11.08
C ILE A 134 -6.56 -7.89 10.29
N LEU A 135 -6.25 -8.02 9.00
CA LEU A 135 -6.78 -9.05 8.12
C LEU A 135 -5.84 -10.27 8.05
N ALA A 136 -4.53 -10.02 8.06
CA ALA A 136 -3.53 -11.07 8.08
C ALA A 136 -2.26 -10.56 8.78
N TYR A 137 -1.59 -11.46 9.49
CA TYR A 137 -0.31 -11.18 10.14
C TYR A 137 0.61 -12.38 9.94
N SER A 138 1.80 -12.14 9.40
CA SER A 138 2.84 -13.16 9.33
C SER A 138 4.21 -12.50 9.13
N PRO A 139 5.10 -12.53 10.14
CA PRO A 139 6.44 -11.97 10.02
C PRO A 139 7.33 -12.74 9.04
N GLU A 140 6.94 -13.95 8.67
CA GLU A 140 7.62 -14.74 7.65
C GLU A 140 7.08 -14.43 6.25
N LEU A 141 5.76 -14.43 6.07
CA LEU A 141 5.13 -14.34 4.76
C LEU A 141 4.90 -12.90 4.28
N ILE A 142 4.75 -11.94 5.19
CA ILE A 142 4.38 -10.54 4.91
C ILE A 142 5.50 -9.58 5.35
N GLN A 143 6.73 -9.82 4.91
CA GLN A 143 7.89 -8.96 5.27
C GLN A 143 7.89 -7.62 4.53
N PHE A 144 7.54 -7.64 3.25
CA PHE A 144 7.40 -6.45 2.42
C PHE A 144 6.28 -6.69 1.41
N ALA A 145 5.07 -6.21 1.69
CA ALA A 145 3.97 -6.26 0.74
C ALA A 145 4.13 -5.14 -0.28
N ALA A 146 4.62 -5.51 -1.47
CA ALA A 146 4.83 -4.60 -2.59
C ALA A 146 3.50 -4.15 -3.21
N GLU A 147 2.49 -5.01 -3.17
CA GLU A 147 1.15 -4.71 -3.65
C GLU A 147 0.11 -5.43 -2.77
N VAL A 148 -1.02 -4.78 -2.54
CA VAL A 148 -2.22 -5.38 -1.95
C VAL A 148 -3.40 -4.96 -2.80
N ARG A 149 -4.29 -5.89 -3.13
CA ARG A 149 -5.40 -5.66 -4.04
C ARG A 149 -6.65 -6.41 -3.57
N TRP A 150 -7.77 -5.70 -3.48
CA TRP A 150 -9.09 -6.32 -3.41
C TRP A 150 -9.52 -6.80 -4.80
N VAL A 151 -10.04 -8.03 -4.91
CA VAL A 151 -10.30 -8.65 -6.21
C VAL A 151 -11.76 -9.10 -6.34
N GLU A 152 -12.55 -8.34 -7.12
CA GLU A 152 -13.98 -8.59 -7.36
C GLU A 152 -14.25 -10.00 -7.92
N ARG A 153 -13.53 -10.37 -8.99
CA ARG A 153 -13.66 -11.67 -9.66
C ARG A 153 -13.35 -12.87 -8.78
N ASP A 154 -12.72 -12.65 -7.62
CA ASP A 154 -12.39 -13.67 -6.65
C ASP A 154 -13.19 -13.46 -5.35
N SER A 155 -14.48 -13.11 -5.48
CA SER A 155 -15.42 -12.95 -4.37
C SER A 155 -14.98 -11.92 -3.32
N GLY A 156 -14.25 -10.89 -3.74
CA GLY A 156 -13.73 -9.86 -2.83
C GLY A 156 -12.62 -10.35 -1.90
N ASN A 157 -11.93 -11.43 -2.27
CA ASN A 157 -10.70 -11.83 -1.61
C ASN A 157 -9.59 -10.81 -1.84
N ILE A 158 -8.66 -10.77 -0.88
CA ILE A 158 -7.55 -9.82 -0.90
C ILE A 158 -6.30 -10.56 -1.33
N TRP A 159 -5.63 -10.05 -2.35
CA TRP A 159 -4.40 -10.60 -2.88
C TRP A 159 -3.23 -9.70 -2.50
N ALA A 160 -2.12 -10.29 -2.08
CA ALA A 160 -0.92 -9.55 -1.72
C ALA A 160 0.31 -10.13 -2.41
N LEU A 161 1.10 -9.27 -3.04
CA LEU A 161 2.44 -9.60 -3.52
C LEU A 161 3.44 -9.24 -2.42
N THR A 162 4.08 -10.23 -1.83
CA THR A 162 5.08 -10.02 -0.79
C THR A 162 6.46 -10.44 -1.27
N THR A 163 7.48 -9.74 -0.77
CA THR A 163 8.87 -9.93 -1.20
C THR A 163 9.82 -9.88 -0.01
N ARG A 164 11.08 -10.24 -0.24
CA ARG A 164 12.19 -9.94 0.68
C ARG A 164 13.01 -8.73 0.23
N PHE A 165 12.33 -7.63 -0.10
CA PHE A 165 12.97 -6.41 -0.62
C PHE A 165 14.11 -5.90 0.27
N GLN A 166 13.96 -5.98 1.59
CA GLN A 166 14.99 -5.62 2.56
C GLN A 166 16.26 -6.48 2.42
N LYS A 167 16.13 -7.78 2.12
CA LYS A 167 17.27 -8.66 1.83
C LYS A 167 17.88 -8.34 0.47
N PHE A 168 17.04 -8.07 -0.54
CA PHE A 168 17.49 -7.65 -1.87
C PHE A 168 18.33 -6.37 -1.82
N PHE A 169 17.85 -5.35 -1.12
CA PHE A 169 18.55 -4.08 -0.97
C PHE A 169 19.91 -4.25 -0.26
N LYS A 170 19.97 -5.16 0.73
CA LYS A 170 21.21 -5.49 1.47
C LYS A 170 22.12 -6.50 0.74
N LYS A 171 21.73 -7.01 -0.43
CA LYS A 171 22.42 -8.10 -1.15
C LYS A 171 22.56 -9.38 -0.30
N GLN A 172 21.54 -9.68 0.48
CA GLN A 172 21.46 -10.83 1.40
C GLN A 172 20.31 -11.77 1.02
N VAL A 173 19.95 -11.82 -0.27
CA VAL A 173 18.91 -12.73 -0.75
C VAL A 173 19.49 -14.14 -0.78
N ASP A 174 18.79 -15.07 -0.15
CA ASP A 174 19.13 -16.48 -0.20
C ASP A 174 18.39 -17.12 -1.39
N PRO A 175 19.09 -17.62 -2.42
CA PRO A 175 18.45 -18.23 -3.58
C PRO A 175 17.72 -19.54 -3.26
N THR A 176 18.00 -20.18 -2.13
CA THR A 176 17.35 -21.43 -1.70
C THR A 176 16.01 -21.20 -0.99
N ASP A 177 15.72 -19.96 -0.62
CA ASP A 177 14.54 -19.56 0.13
C ASP A 177 13.48 -18.89 -0.78
N LEU A 178 12.19 -18.95 -0.41
CA LEU A 178 11.08 -18.36 -1.17
C LEU A 178 11.03 -16.83 -1.02
N ASN A 179 11.69 -16.08 -1.91
CA ASN A 179 11.85 -14.63 -1.77
C ASN A 179 10.68 -13.78 -2.29
N LEU A 180 9.79 -14.38 -3.08
CA LEU A 180 8.62 -13.75 -3.69
C LEU A 180 7.40 -14.63 -3.39
N ARG A 181 6.29 -14.05 -2.96
CA ARG A 181 5.04 -14.77 -2.71
C ARG A 181 3.85 -14.00 -3.23
N ILE A 182 2.85 -14.73 -3.69
CA ILE A 182 1.51 -14.21 -3.95
C ILE A 182 0.60 -14.88 -2.93
N LEU A 183 0.04 -14.08 -2.03
CA LEU A 183 -0.81 -14.55 -0.94
C LEU A 183 -2.27 -14.21 -1.25
N ARG A 184 -3.17 -15.14 -0.99
CA ARG A 184 -4.62 -14.93 -1.02
C ARG A 184 -5.13 -14.91 0.42
N ILE A 185 -5.73 -13.82 0.82
CA ILE A 185 -6.30 -13.57 2.15
C ILE A 185 -7.80 -13.63 2.03
N ARG A 186 -8.38 -14.53 2.81
CA ARG A 186 -9.81 -14.79 2.90
C ARG A 186 -10.38 -14.04 4.10
N PRO A 187 -11.25 -13.03 3.90
CA PRO A 187 -11.87 -12.27 5.00
C PRO A 187 -12.62 -13.15 6.00
N GLU A 188 -13.15 -14.29 5.55
CA GLU A 188 -13.85 -15.30 6.36
C GLU A 188 -12.91 -16.11 7.28
N ASN A 189 -11.62 -16.17 6.97
CA ASN A 189 -10.61 -16.83 7.81
C ASN A 189 -10.00 -15.89 8.87
N VAL A 190 -10.54 -14.67 9.00
CA VAL A 190 -10.12 -13.73 10.04
C VAL A 190 -10.68 -14.23 11.36
N VAL A 191 -9.88 -15.04 12.07
CA VAL A 191 -10.13 -15.37 13.47
C VAL A 191 -10.32 -14.05 14.23
N PRO A 192 -11.38 -13.88 15.04
CA PRO A 192 -11.51 -12.75 15.94
C PRO A 192 -10.43 -12.87 17.02
N ARG A 193 -9.18 -12.52 16.66
CA ARG A 193 -8.14 -12.32 17.65
C ARG A 193 -8.58 -11.12 18.51
N PRO A 194 -8.36 -11.15 19.83
CA PRO A 194 -8.61 -10.00 20.66
C PRO A 194 -7.95 -8.79 20.00
N ILE A 195 -8.67 -7.67 20.00
CA ILE A 195 -8.18 -6.38 19.52
C ILE A 195 -6.89 -6.12 20.31
N TYR A 196 -5.74 -6.50 19.77
CA TYR A 196 -4.53 -5.80 20.11
C TYR A 196 -4.84 -4.38 19.65
N PRO A 197 -4.93 -3.38 20.55
CA PRO A 197 -4.89 -2.03 20.08
C PRO A 197 -3.58 -1.96 19.30
N LEU A 198 -3.67 -1.87 17.97
CA LEU A 198 -2.58 -1.33 17.18
C LEU A 198 -2.29 -0.02 17.90
N ARG A 199 -1.14 0.02 18.59
CA ARG A 199 -0.83 1.07 19.55
C ARG A 199 -1.23 2.39 18.92
N HIS A 200 -2.16 3.05 19.60
CA HIS A 200 -2.69 4.38 19.37
C HIS A 200 -1.90 5.20 18.35
N PHE A 201 -2.61 5.83 17.41
CA PHE A 201 -2.13 6.88 16.51
C PHE A 201 -1.61 8.16 17.21
N ASN A 202 -1.08 8.06 18.43
CA ASN A 202 -0.38 9.12 19.15
C ASN A 202 1.07 8.70 19.48
N VAL A 203 2.02 9.50 19.01
CA VAL A 203 3.47 9.48 19.34
C VAL A 203 3.68 10.10 20.75
N PRO A 204 4.72 9.80 21.58
CA PRO A 204 5.76 8.77 21.58
C PRO A 204 5.89 7.95 22.90
N ALA A 205 6.56 6.78 22.84
CA ALA A 205 7.69 6.36 23.70
C ALA A 205 7.87 4.82 23.62
N HIS A 206 9.02 4.39 23.09
CA HIS A 206 9.56 3.04 23.28
C HIS A 206 9.69 2.73 24.78
N PRO A 207 9.48 1.47 25.25
CA PRO A 207 10.44 0.41 24.96
C PRO A 207 9.84 -0.98 24.62
N SER A 208 10.68 -1.74 23.91
CA SER A 208 10.81 -3.20 23.81
C SER A 208 9.71 -4.09 24.38
N PHE A 209 9.09 -4.88 23.51
CA PHE A 209 8.64 -6.25 23.85
C PHE A 209 8.79 -7.17 22.64
N TYR A 210 9.92 -7.88 22.56
CA TYR A 210 9.96 -9.21 21.95
C TYR A 210 9.68 -10.22 23.06
N ASN A 211 8.59 -10.99 22.97
CA ASN A 211 8.62 -12.41 23.34
C ASN A 211 7.32 -13.14 22.99
N ARG A 212 7.51 -14.29 22.35
CA ARG A 212 6.82 -15.59 22.50
C ARG A 212 5.29 -15.58 22.60
N THR A 213 4.66 -16.12 21.57
CA THR A 213 3.81 -17.34 21.62
C THR A 213 3.37 -17.69 20.20
N LEU A 214 3.75 -18.87 19.71
CA LEU A 214 2.86 -19.97 19.29
C LEU A 214 1.93 -19.59 18.13
N SER A 215 2.31 -19.94 16.90
CA SER A 215 1.97 -21.20 16.21
C SER A 215 0.53 -21.24 15.69
N TYR A 216 0.38 -21.84 14.51
CA TYR A 216 -0.83 -22.06 13.71
C TYR A 216 -1.10 -21.03 12.61
N PHE A 217 -1.10 -21.60 11.40
CA PHE A 217 -1.29 -21.03 10.07
C PHE A 217 -2.71 -20.47 9.88
#